data_AF-A0A1R3GGI1-F1
#
_entry.id   AF-A0A1R3GGI1-F1
#
_cell.length_a   1.000
_cell.length_b   1.000
_cell.length_c   1.000
_cell.angle_alpha   90.00
_cell.angle_beta   90.00
_cell.angle_gamma   90.00
#
_symmetry.space_group_name_H-M   'P 1'
#
loop_
_entity.id
_entity.type
_entity.pdbx_description
1 polymer ?
#
loop_
_entity_poly.entity_id
_entity_poly.type
_entity_poly.pdbx_seq_one_letter_code
_entity_poly.pdbx_strand_id
1 'polypeptide(L)' 'MPPSSGGVSMILMLNILAQFGFPSGISGSLGVHRLIESLRHAFPVRMNLGDPEFVQISKVVSDMLSPKFAKELKKTIL' A
#
# COMPACT_ATOMS: atom_id res chain seq x y z
N MET A 1 11.43 1.33 17.29
CA MET A 1 10.01 1.72 17.50
C MET A 1 9.18 1.02 16.45
N PRO A 2 8.04 0.41 16.80
CA PRO A 2 7.16 -0.17 15.80
C PRO A 2 6.61 0.92 14.88
N PRO A 3 6.55 0.68 13.55
CA PRO A 3 6.05 1.67 12.64
C PRO A 3 4.57 1.95 12.91
N SER A 4 4.17 3.22 12.90
CA SER A 4 2.76 3.58 12.95
C SER A 4 2.01 2.96 11.78
N SER A 5 0.80 2.44 12.05
CA SER A 5 -0.07 1.84 11.02
C SER A 5 -0.28 2.75 9.80
N GLY A 6 -0.36 4.07 10.01
CA GLY A 6 -0.49 5.03 8.91
C GLY A 6 0.75 5.09 8.01
N GLY A 7 1.95 5.00 8.58
CA GLY A 7 3.20 5.11 7.82
C GLY A 7 3.39 3.93 6.86
N VAL A 8 3.19 2.71 7.34
CA VAL A 8 3.29 1.50 6.49
C VAL A 8 2.18 1.44 5.45
N SER A 9 0.95 1.90 5.77
CA SER A 9 -0.13 2.03 4.78
C SER A 9 0.20 3.03 3.68
N MET A 10 0.78 4.18 4.05
CA MET A 10 1.21 5.18 3.08
C MET A 10 2.29 4.63 2.15
N ILE A 11 3.28 3.92 2.69
CA ILE A 11 4.33 3.30 1.88
C ILE A 11 3.77 2.27 0.90
N LEU A 12 2.85 1.39 1.34
CA LEU A 12 2.23 0.41 0.45
C LEU A 12 1.48 1.09 -0.71
N MET A 13 0.68 2.12 -0.41
CA MET A 13 -0.03 2.91 -1.41
C MET A 13 0.94 3.54 -2.44
N LEU A 14 2.00 4.18 -1.96
CA LEU A 14 3.01 4.81 -2.82
C LEU A 14 3.77 3.78 -3.66
N ASN A 15 4.09 2.62 -3.11
CA ASN A 15 4.72 1.53 -3.84
C ASN A 15 3.82 0.95 -4.95
N ILE A 16 2.50 0.97 -4.77
CA ILE A 16 1.53 0.60 -5.84
C ILE A 16 1.55 1.70 -6.92
N LEU A 17 1.41 2.96 -6.51
CA LEU A 17 1.30 4.09 -7.43
C LEU A 17 2.57 4.32 -8.27
N ALA A 18 3.75 4.10 -7.69
CA ALA A 18 5.04 4.25 -8.36
C ALA A 18 5.17 3.39 -9.62
N GLN A 19 4.37 2.33 -9.75
CA GLN A 19 4.42 1.40 -10.87
C GLN A 19 3.63 1.84 -12.10
N PHE A 20 2.81 2.88 -11.97
CA PHE A 20 2.03 3.42 -13.10
C PHE A 20 2.81 4.47 -13.92
N GLY A 21 3.98 4.90 -13.44
CA GLY A 21 4.81 5.92 -14.07
C GLY A 21 4.37 7.34 -13.73
N PHE A 22 5.34 8.26 -13.69
CA PHE A 22 5.12 9.68 -13.34
C PHE A 22 5.39 10.58 -14.56
N PRO A 23 4.58 11.63 -14.80
CA PRO A 23 3.34 12.00 -14.09
C PRO A 23 2.08 11.38 -14.74
N SER A 24 2.15 10.97 -16.00
CA SER A 24 0.97 10.56 -16.79
C SER A 24 0.20 9.39 -16.17
N GLY A 25 0.88 8.51 -15.44
CA GLY A 25 0.25 7.38 -14.77
C GLY A 25 -0.53 7.72 -13.49
N ILE A 26 -0.36 8.92 -12.94
CA ILE A 26 -0.99 9.34 -11.68
C ILE A 26 -1.70 10.70 -11.78
N SER A 27 -1.89 11.21 -13.01
CA SER A 27 -2.55 12.49 -13.27
C SER A 27 -3.99 12.31 -13.78
N GLY A 28 -4.81 13.35 -13.63
CA GLY A 28 -6.18 13.39 -14.14
C GLY A 28 -7.11 12.37 -13.47
N SER A 29 -8.23 12.07 -14.12
CA SER A 29 -9.24 11.13 -13.62
C SER A 29 -8.69 9.72 -13.42
N LEU A 30 -7.82 9.26 -14.33
CA LEU A 30 -7.16 7.96 -14.22
C LEU A 30 -6.21 7.88 -13.02
N GLY A 31 -5.51 8.98 -12.71
CA GLY A 31 -4.69 9.10 -11.50
C GLY A 31 -5.51 9.01 -10.22
N VAL A 32 -6.66 9.69 -10.16
CA VAL A 32 -7.59 9.61 -9.03
C VAL A 32 -8.14 8.20 -8.85
N HIS A 33 -8.54 7.54 -9.95
CA HIS A 33 -8.97 6.13 -9.92
C HIS A 33 -7.89 5.22 -9.33
N ARG A 34 -6.65 5.33 -9.80
CA ARG A 34 -5.52 4.53 -9.30
C ARG A 34 -5.20 4.83 -7.85
N LEU A 35 -5.34 6.09 -7.41
CA LEU A 35 -5.20 6.48 -6.01
C LEU A 35 -6.26 5.78 -5.15
N ILE A 36 -7.54 5.85 -5.55
CA ILE A 36 -8.65 5.20 -4.83
C ILE A 36 -8.44 3.68 -4.76
N GLU A 37 -8.07 3.02 -5.87
CA GLU A 37 -7.80 1.58 -5.86
C GLU A 37 -6.58 1.21 -5.02
N SER A 38 -5.51 2.03 -5.03
CA SER A 38 -4.36 1.79 -4.16
C SER A 38 -4.71 1.88 -2.66
N LEU A 39 -5.61 2.82 -2.29
CA LEU A 39 -6.16 2.91 -0.94
C LEU A 39 -7.02 1.69 -0.62
N ARG A 40 -7.93 1.31 -1.54
CA ARG A 40 -8.79 0.12 -1.41
C ARG A 40 -7.98 -1.15 -1.13
N HIS A 41 -6.77 -1.28 -1.68
CA HIS A 41 -5.86 -2.38 -1.38
C HIS A 41 -5.08 -2.20 -0.06
N ALA A 42 -4.63 -0.99 0.26
CA ALA A 42 -3.82 -0.74 1.45
C ALA A 42 -4.62 -0.86 2.77
N PHE A 43 -5.90 -0.47 2.79
CA PHE A 43 -6.72 -0.49 4.01
C PHE A 43 -7.01 -1.90 4.55
N PRO A 44 -7.36 -2.91 3.74
CA PRO A 44 -7.51 -4.29 4.21
C PRO A 44 -6.21 -4.86 4.79
N VAL A 45 -5.05 -4.58 4.17
CA VAL A 45 -3.76 -5.02 4.70
C VAL A 45 -3.48 -4.34 6.05
N ARG A 46 -3.80 -3.04 6.17
CA ARG A 46 -3.71 -2.27 7.42
C ARG A 46 -4.52 -2.88 8.56
N MET A 47 -5.67 -3.51 8.29
CA MET A 47 -6.49 -4.14 9.33
C MET A 47 -5.81 -5.36 9.99
N ASN A 48 -4.73 -5.88 9.39
CA ASN A 48 -3.91 -6.93 10.01
C ASN A 48 -2.78 -6.36 10.91
N LEU A 49 -2.73 -5.04 11.11
CA LEU A 49 -1.83 -4.42 12.07
C LEU A 49 -2.49 -4.31 13.44
N GLY A 50 -1.68 -4.42 14.47
CA GLY A 50 -2.06 -4.19 15.86
C GLY A 50 -0.80 -3.81 16.67
N ASP A 51 -0.94 -3.79 17.99
CA ASP A 51 0.19 -3.50 18.88
C ASP A 51 1.20 -4.67 18.85
N PRO A 52 2.46 -4.44 18.44
CA PRO A 52 3.46 -5.50 18.36
C PRO A 52 3.86 -6.12 19.70
N GLU A 53 3.55 -5.50 20.83
CA GLU A 53 3.73 -6.14 22.14
C GLU A 53 2.69 -7.27 22.37
N PHE A 54 1.59 -7.25 21.63
CA PHE A 54 0.45 -8.17 21.81
C PHE A 54 0.18 -9.06 20.58
N VAL A 55 0.56 -8.64 19.37
CA VAL A 55 0.33 -9.37 18.13
C VAL A 55 1.55 -9.37 17.20
N GLN A 56 1.80 -10.48 16.51
CA GLN A 56 2.92 -10.57 15.57
C GLN A 56 2.59 -9.90 14.24
N ILE A 57 3.16 -8.72 13.99
CA ILE A 57 2.90 -7.91 12.78
C ILE A 57 4.06 -7.91 11.77
N SER A 58 5.18 -8.57 12.07
CA SER A 58 6.43 -8.47 11.29
C SER A 58 6.22 -8.79 9.80
N LYS A 59 5.51 -9.88 9.50
CA LYS A 59 5.18 -10.27 8.13
C LYS A 59 4.32 -9.22 7.41
N VAL A 60 3.28 -8.70 8.08
CA VAL A 60 2.38 -7.69 7.50
C VAL A 60 3.16 -6.42 7.17
N VAL A 61 4.01 -5.97 8.10
CA VAL A 61 4.89 -4.81 7.88
C VAL A 61 5.85 -5.08 6.72
N SER A 62 6.48 -6.25 6.64
CA SER A 62 7.35 -6.62 5.52
C SER A 62 6.62 -6.62 4.17
N ASP A 63 5.39 -7.14 4.13
CA ASP A 63 4.56 -7.14 2.92
C ASP A 63 4.20 -5.70 2.51
N MET A 64 3.77 -4.86 3.45
CA MET A 64 3.43 -3.44 3.19
C MET A 64 4.61 -2.61 2.69
N LEU A 65 5.82 -2.90 3.14
CA LEU A 65 7.05 -2.23 2.69
C LEU A 65 7.61 -2.80 1.38
N SER A 66 7.11 -3.93 0.89
CA SER A 66 7.66 -4.66 -0.26
C SER A 66 7.14 -4.11 -1.60
N PRO A 67 8.02 -3.60 -2.49
CA PRO A 67 7.63 -3.22 -3.84
C PRO A 67 7.12 -4.40 -4.67
N LYS A 68 7.61 -5.61 -4.39
CA LYS A 68 7.15 -6.85 -5.06
C LYS A 68 5.70 -7.16 -4.68
N PHE A 69 5.36 -7.05 -3.40
CA PHE A 69 3.98 -7.25 -2.94
C PHE A 69 3.04 -6.20 -3.54
N ALA A 70 3.46 -4.93 -3.52
CA ALA A 70 2.73 -3.85 -4.18
C ALA A 70 2.50 -4.11 -5.68
N LYS A 71 3.46 -4.75 -6.37
CA LYS A 71 3.33 -5.13 -7.78
C LYS A 71 2.27 -6.19 -8.03
N GLU A 72 2.09 -7.13 -7.11
CA GLU A 72 1.00 -8.09 -7.20
C GLU A 72 -0.36 -7.41 -7.03
N LEU A 73 -0.49 -6.51 -6.06
CA LEU A 73 -1.72 -5.72 -5.86
C LEU A 73 -2.02 -4.82 -7.07
N LYS A 74 -0.99 -4.21 -7.66
CA LYS A 74 -1.16 -3.37 -8.86
C LYS A 74 -1.80 -4.12 -10.04
N LYS A 75 -1.61 -5.45 -10.16
CA LYS A 75 -2.20 -6.25 -11.25
C LYS A 75 -3.73 -6.33 -11.18
N THR A 76 -4.32 -6.09 -10.01
CA THR A 76 -5.77 -6.13 -9.81
C THR A 76 -6.44 -4.76 -9.91
N ILE A 77 -5.67 -3.70 -10.18
CA ILE A 77 -6.18 -2.36 -10.45
C ILE A 77 -6.47 -2.25 -11.94
N LEU A 78 -7.75 -2.10 -12.27
CA LEU A 78 -8.27 -1.97 -13.64
C LEU A 78 -7.91 -0.62 -14.27
#